data_AF-A0A969Z403-F1
#
_entry.id   AF-A0A969Z403-F1
#
_cell.length_a   1.000
_cell.length_b   1.000
_cell.length_c   1.000
_cell.angle_alpha   90.00
_cell.angle_beta   90.00
_cell.angle_gamma   90.00
#
_symmetry.space_group_name_H-M   'P 1'
#
loop_
_entity.id
_entity.type
_entity.pdbx_description
1 polymer ?
#
loop_
_entity_poly.entity_id
_entity_poly.type
_entity_poly.pdbx_seq_one_letter_code
_entity_poly.pdbx_strand_id
1 'polypeptide(L)'
;MLKYTIYFEGLFTALHFLSIIVITFIVITDKFKKLKLMFYLSSIITIVLPLLFVTPVGSRCFLATYVMFIIYVLELIDYLVNDNSIKYIKKIAILTSIAFGIYLLNIYMYISYIDYKRLQNIKEMSENSSSASVPILPYNDYVWMSTPIPDFSLDVRYKLFYNLDEDVKFYYMTFDDWKTTKK
;
A
#
# COMPACT_ATOMS: atom_id res chain seq x y z
N MET A 1 16.94 4.28 4.71
CA MET A 1 15.91 5.30 5.01
C MET A 1 16.56 6.38 5.87
N LEU A 2 16.63 7.65 5.43
CA LEU A 2 17.34 8.71 6.17
C LEU A 2 16.61 9.03 7.49
N LYS A 3 17.34 9.20 8.61
CA LYS A 3 16.79 9.51 9.94
C LYS A 3 15.81 10.71 9.95
N TYR A 4 15.99 11.66 9.05
CA TYR A 4 15.14 12.86 8.93
C TYR A 4 13.73 12.55 8.39
N THR A 5 13.58 11.49 7.61
CA THR A 5 12.29 11.11 7.01
C THR A 5 11.29 10.68 8.10
N ILE A 6 11.76 9.99 9.14
CA ILE A 6 10.92 9.50 10.24
C ILE A 6 10.26 10.65 11.03
N TYR A 7 11.02 11.70 11.35
CA TYR A 7 10.49 12.87 12.06
C TYR A 7 9.47 13.62 11.22
N PHE A 8 9.74 13.74 9.92
CA PHE A 8 8.83 14.39 8.98
C PHE A 8 7.53 13.59 8.83
N GLU A 9 7.62 12.27 8.62
CA GLU A 9 6.47 11.37 8.58
C GLU A 9 5.62 11.49 9.85
N GLY A 10 6.25 11.40 11.03
CA GLY A 10 5.55 11.53 12.31
C GLY A 10 4.82 12.86 12.47
N LEU A 11 5.42 13.97 12.03
CA LEU A 11 4.78 15.29 12.05
C LEU A 11 3.56 15.36 11.12
N PHE A 12 3.66 14.84 9.90
CA PHE A 12 2.52 14.78 8.98
C PHE A 12 1.40 13.89 9.50
N THR A 13 1.74 12.76 10.12
CA THR A 13 0.76 11.88 10.78
C THR A 13 0.05 12.61 11.91
N ALA A 14 0.77 13.33 12.77
CA ALA A 14 0.17 14.10 13.86
C ALA A 14 -0.77 15.20 13.33
N LEU A 15 -0.34 15.94 12.31
CA LEU A 15 -1.17 16.96 11.65
C LEU A 15 -2.42 16.36 11.02
N HIS A 16 -2.31 15.17 10.42
CA HIS A 16 -3.45 14.46 9.85
C HIS A 16 -4.51 14.13 10.91
N PHE A 17 -4.11 13.54 12.04
CA PHE A 17 -5.05 13.25 13.14
C PHE A 17 -5.67 14.53 13.72
N LEU A 18 -4.87 15.58 13.88
CA LEU A 18 -5.38 16.87 14.35
C LEU A 18 -6.40 17.47 13.36
N SER A 19 -6.15 17.35 12.06
CA SER A 19 -7.08 17.82 11.02
C SER A 19 -8.42 17.07 11.06
N ILE A 20 -8.41 15.76 11.30
CA ILE A 20 -9.62 14.94 11.41
C ILE A 20 -10.47 15.40 12.59
N ILE A 21 -9.83 15.65 13.74
CA ILE A 21 -10.50 16.14 14.95
C ILE A 21 -11.10 17.53 14.68
N VAL A 22 -10.30 18.46 14.15
CA VAL A 22 -10.77 19.82 13.84
C VAL A 22 -11.95 19.81 12.87
N ILE A 23 -11.86 19.05 11.77
CA ILE A 23 -12.94 18.95 10.79
C ILE A 23 -14.21 18.40 11.44
N THR A 24 -14.12 17.27 12.13
CA THR A 24 -15.29 16.61 12.73
C THR A 24 -15.96 17.47 13.79
N PHE A 25 -15.18 18.13 14.66
CA PHE A 25 -15.73 18.85 15.80
C PHE A 25 -16.11 20.31 15.50
N ILE A 26 -15.39 20.99 14.61
CA ILE A 26 -15.55 22.43 14.38
C ILE A 26 -16.25 22.71 13.04
N VAL A 27 -15.87 22.03 11.96
CA VAL A 27 -16.36 22.34 10.60
C VAL A 27 -17.77 21.79 10.35
N ILE A 28 -18.06 20.59 10.85
CA ILE A 28 -19.38 19.96 10.67
C ILE A 28 -20.37 20.54 11.68
N THR A 29 -21.36 21.27 11.17
CA THR A 29 -22.40 21.94 11.98
C THR A 29 -23.66 21.08 12.12
N ASP A 30 -23.96 20.24 11.12
CA ASP A 30 -25.09 19.31 11.17
C ASP A 30 -24.84 18.21 12.23
N LYS A 31 -25.75 18.15 13.22
CA LYS A 31 -25.67 17.22 14.35
C LYS A 31 -25.71 15.76 13.92
N PHE A 32 -26.54 15.41 12.93
CA PHE A 32 -26.71 14.03 12.50
C PHE A 32 -25.47 13.55 11.74
N LYS A 33 -24.98 14.35 10.80
CA LYS A 33 -23.74 14.06 10.05
C LYS A 33 -22.54 13.99 10.99
N LYS A 34 -22.44 14.90 11.96
CA LYS A 34 -21.38 14.89 12.98
C LYS A 34 -21.38 13.61 13.80
N LEU A 35 -22.55 13.17 14.28
CA LEU A 35 -22.66 11.92 15.04
C LEU A 35 -22.22 10.70 14.22
N LYS A 36 -22.61 10.66 12.94
CA LYS A 36 -22.22 9.60 12.00
C LYS A 36 -20.70 9.56 11.78
N LEU A 37 -20.06 10.71 11.59
CA LEU A 37 -18.60 10.82 11.46
C LEU A 37 -17.88 10.39 12.75
N MET A 38 -18.39 10.82 13.92
CA MET A 38 -17.86 10.39 15.22
C MET A 38 -17.97 8.88 15.42
N PHE A 39 -19.08 8.27 14.98
CA PHE A 39 -19.26 6.82 15.02
C PHE A 39 -18.17 6.09 14.20
N TYR A 40 -17.85 6.59 13.00
CA TYR A 40 -16.77 6.02 12.19
C TYR A 40 -15.40 6.15 12.86
N LEU A 41 -15.08 7.31 13.44
CA LEU A 41 -13.82 7.50 14.19
C LEU A 41 -13.72 6.59 15.41
N SER A 42 -14.80 6.46 16.18
CA SER A 42 -14.84 5.54 17.32
C SER A 42 -14.66 4.09 16.87
N SER A 43 -15.26 3.71 15.74
CA SER A 43 -15.13 2.36 15.20
C SER A 43 -13.70 2.04 14.78
N ILE A 44 -12.99 3.01 14.18
CA ILE A 44 -11.57 2.87 13.85
C ILE A 44 -10.76 2.59 15.12
N ILE A 45 -10.99 3.34 16.20
CA ILE A 45 -10.31 3.12 17.48
C ILE A 45 -10.58 1.70 18.00
N THR A 46 -11.83 1.26 17.99
CA THR A 46 -12.22 -0.09 18.45
C THR A 46 -11.57 -1.19 17.61
N ILE A 47 -11.44 -1.02 16.29
CA ILE A 47 -10.78 -1.99 15.40
C ILE A 47 -9.26 -2.02 15.63
N VAL A 48 -8.63 -0.86 15.86
CA VAL A 48 -7.18 -0.76 16.08
C VAL A 48 -6.77 -1.26 17.46
N LEU A 49 -7.61 -1.06 18.49
CA LEU A 49 -7.28 -1.37 19.88
C LEU A 49 -6.75 -2.80 20.11
N PRO A 50 -7.37 -3.88 19.60
CA PRO A 50 -6.84 -5.24 19.77
C PRO A 50 -5.48 -5.43 19.07
N LEU A 51 -5.20 -4.69 17.98
CA LEU A 51 -3.93 -4.78 17.26
C LEU A 51 -2.75 -4.24 18.09
N LEU A 52 -3.00 -3.47 19.15
CA LEU A 52 -1.95 -3.04 20.08
C LEU A 52 -1.42 -4.20 20.94
N PHE A 53 -2.22 -5.24 21.13
CA PHE A 53 -1.87 -6.40 21.97
C PHE A 53 -1.42 -7.62 21.16
N VAL A 54 -1.74 -7.67 19.86
CA VAL A 54 -1.41 -8.80 18.98
C VAL A 54 -0.10 -8.52 18.25
N THR A 55 0.86 -9.46 18.29
CA THR A 55 2.09 -9.42 17.50
C THR A 55 2.28 -10.73 16.72
N PRO A 56 2.84 -10.72 15.51
CA PRO A 56 3.32 -9.56 14.75
C PRO A 56 2.20 -8.81 14.02
N VAL A 57 2.25 -7.47 14.05
CA VAL A 57 1.30 -6.63 13.31
C VAL A 57 1.77 -6.47 11.87
N GLY A 58 0.96 -6.93 10.91
CA GLY A 58 1.20 -6.74 9.49
C GLY A 58 0.32 -5.65 8.88
N SER A 59 0.71 -5.11 7.72
CA SER A 59 -0.07 -4.11 6.98
C SER A 59 -1.51 -4.56 6.65
N ARG A 60 -1.72 -5.87 6.46
CA ARG A 60 -3.04 -6.46 6.19
C ARG A 60 -4.03 -6.32 7.35
N CYS A 61 -3.54 -6.25 8.59
CA CYS A 61 -4.40 -6.13 9.78
C CYS A 61 -5.15 -4.79 9.82
N PHE A 62 -4.64 -3.78 9.12
CA PHE A 62 -5.25 -2.45 9.04
C PHE A 62 -6.27 -2.30 7.91
N LEU A 63 -6.54 -3.35 7.11
CA LEU A 63 -7.48 -3.25 5.98
C LEU A 63 -8.86 -2.73 6.41
N ALA A 64 -9.40 -3.26 7.51
CA ALA A 64 -10.69 -2.81 8.05
C ALA A 64 -10.66 -1.32 8.45
N THR A 65 -9.54 -0.85 8.98
CA THR A 65 -9.39 0.57 9.36
C THR A 65 -9.36 1.47 8.13
N TYR A 66 -8.72 1.05 7.04
CA TYR A 66 -8.72 1.78 5.78
C TYR A 66 -10.13 1.88 5.18
N VAL A 67 -10.93 0.82 5.23
CA VAL A 67 -12.32 0.85 4.77
C VAL A 67 -13.13 1.88 5.56
N MET A 68 -12.96 1.93 6.89
CA MET A 68 -13.66 2.91 7.73
C MET A 68 -13.22 4.34 7.43
N PHE A 69 -11.92 4.58 7.18
CA PHE A 69 -11.44 5.88 6.73
C PHE A 69 -12.00 6.28 5.36
N ILE A 70 -12.13 5.34 4.42
CA ILE A 70 -12.76 5.60 3.12
C ILE A 70 -14.21 6.05 3.31
N ILE A 71 -14.99 5.33 4.12
CA ILE A 71 -16.39 5.68 4.40
C ILE A 71 -16.47 7.07 5.07
N TYR A 72 -15.58 7.35 6.03
CA TYR A 72 -15.49 8.67 6.66
C TYR A 72 -15.22 9.79 5.64
N VAL A 73 -14.25 9.58 4.73
CA VAL A 73 -13.93 10.55 3.68
C VAL A 73 -15.09 10.74 2.70
N LEU A 74 -15.79 9.66 2.31
CA LEU A 74 -16.95 9.74 1.43
C LEU A 74 -18.09 10.56 2.06
N GLU A 75 -18.34 10.38 3.36
CA GLU A 75 -19.36 11.15 4.07
C GLU A 75 -18.96 12.64 4.19
N LEU A 76 -17.67 12.93 4.38
CA LEU A 76 -17.17 14.31 4.33
C LEU A 76 -17.35 14.93 2.94
N ILE A 77 -17.04 14.18 1.87
CA ILE A 77 -17.23 14.66 0.50
C ILE A 77 -18.71 14.96 0.24
N ASP A 78 -19.62 14.07 0.65
CA ASP A 78 -21.06 14.25 0.52
C ASP A 78 -21.54 15.54 1.23
N TYR A 79 -21.07 15.78 2.45
CA TYR A 79 -21.39 17.01 3.18
C TYR A 79 -20.85 18.27 2.48
N LEU A 80 -19.64 18.17 1.93
CA LEU A 80 -18.93 19.32 1.35
C LEU A 80 -19.27 19.56 -0.11
N VAL A 81 -19.82 18.61 -0.87
CA VAL A 81 -19.95 18.68 -2.34
C VAL A 81 -20.76 19.87 -2.83
N ASN A 82 -21.79 20.27 -2.07
CA ASN A 82 -22.68 21.37 -2.43
C ASN A 82 -22.20 22.74 -1.91
N ASP A 83 -21.16 22.77 -1.07
CA ASP A 83 -20.64 24.02 -0.53
C ASP A 83 -19.76 24.77 -1.55
N ASN A 84 -20.25 25.91 -2.03
CA ASN A 84 -19.55 26.73 -3.01
C ASN A 84 -18.36 27.52 -2.42
N SER A 85 -18.30 27.70 -1.09
CA SER A 85 -17.22 28.45 -0.42
C SER A 85 -15.85 27.79 -0.59
N ILE A 86 -15.82 26.47 -0.76
CA ILE A 86 -14.62 25.65 -0.85
C ILE A 86 -14.29 25.18 -2.28
N LYS A 87 -14.83 25.86 -3.32
CA LYS A 87 -14.66 25.47 -4.73
C LYS A 87 -13.19 25.28 -5.15
N TYR A 88 -12.30 26.17 -4.72
CA TYR A 88 -10.87 26.09 -5.05
C TYR A 88 -10.20 24.90 -4.35
N ILE A 89 -10.54 24.66 -3.07
CA ILE A 89 -10.03 23.54 -2.29
C ILE A 89 -10.44 22.22 -2.94
N LYS A 90 -11.71 22.08 -3.35
CA LYS A 90 -12.20 20.91 -4.10
C LYS A 90 -11.38 20.66 -5.37
N LYS A 91 -11.14 21.70 -6.16
CA LYS A 91 -10.38 21.60 -7.42
C LYS A 91 -8.94 21.14 -7.17
N ILE A 92 -8.29 21.71 -6.15
CA ILE A 92 -6.94 21.31 -5.74
C ILE A 92 -6.94 19.85 -5.30
N ALA A 93 -7.87 19.46 -4.42
CA ALA A 93 -7.98 18.08 -3.91
C ALA A 93 -8.18 17.05 -5.04
N ILE A 94 -9.04 17.35 -6.03
CA ILE A 94 -9.24 16.49 -7.20
C ILE A 94 -7.94 16.37 -8.01
N LEU A 95 -7.28 17.50 -8.29
CA LEU A 95 -6.04 17.49 -9.08
C LEU A 95 -4.92 16.71 -8.37
N THR A 96 -4.77 16.89 -7.05
CA THR A 96 -3.80 16.14 -6.26
C THR A 96 -4.10 14.65 -6.23
N SER A 97 -5.38 14.26 -6.11
CA SER A 97 -5.79 12.85 -6.14
C SER A 97 -5.51 12.20 -7.49
N ILE A 98 -5.76 12.91 -8.60
CA ILE A 98 -5.43 12.43 -9.95
C ILE A 98 -3.93 12.27 -10.11
N ALA A 99 -3.14 13.28 -9.72
CA ALA A 99 -1.68 13.23 -9.82
C ALA A 99 -1.11 12.07 -8.99
N PHE A 100 -1.62 11.86 -7.78
CA PHE A 100 -1.23 10.73 -6.93
C PHE A 100 -1.62 9.38 -7.53
N GLY A 101 -2.82 9.27 -8.12
CA GLY A 101 -3.26 8.09 -8.84
C GLY A 101 -2.35 7.73 -10.02
N ILE A 102 -1.95 8.73 -10.82
CA ILE A 102 -1.00 8.55 -11.93
C ILE A 102 0.36 8.10 -11.40
N TYR A 103 0.85 8.70 -10.31
CA TYR A 103 2.11 8.30 -9.68
C TYR A 103 2.10 6.83 -9.24
N LEU A 104 1.06 6.40 -8.52
CA LEU A 104 0.90 5.00 -8.10
C LEU A 104 0.79 4.06 -9.30
N LEU A 105 0.01 4.44 -10.32
CA LEU A 105 -0.14 3.65 -11.54
C LEU A 105 1.20 3.45 -12.25
N ASN A 106 2.05 4.47 -12.33
CA ASN A 106 3.39 4.34 -12.89
C ASN A 106 4.26 3.32 -12.11
N ILE A 107 4.21 3.34 -10.78
CA ILE A 107 4.94 2.39 -9.94
C ILE A 107 4.45 0.96 -10.20
N TYR A 108 3.13 0.72 -10.11
CA TYR A 108 2.58 -0.63 -10.29
C TYR A 108 2.77 -1.16 -11.72
N MET A 109 2.69 -0.29 -12.73
CA MET A 109 3.00 -0.66 -14.11
C MET A 109 4.46 -1.07 -14.27
N TYR A 110 5.40 -0.33 -13.66
CA TYR A 110 6.81 -0.68 -13.69
C TYR A 110 7.10 -2.00 -12.98
N ILE A 111 6.51 -2.21 -11.78
CA ILE A 111 6.62 -3.46 -11.04
C ILE A 111 6.10 -4.63 -11.89
N SER A 112 4.91 -4.51 -12.47
CA SER A 112 4.29 -5.54 -13.32
C SER A 112 5.16 -5.88 -14.53
N TYR A 113 5.72 -4.87 -15.20
CA TYR A 113 6.64 -5.06 -16.32
C TYR A 113 7.90 -5.84 -15.93
N ILE A 114 8.51 -5.50 -14.79
CA ILE A 114 9.70 -6.19 -14.30
C ILE A 114 9.37 -7.60 -13.82
N ASP A 115 8.23 -7.80 -13.15
CA ASP A 115 7.79 -9.12 -12.69
C ASP A 115 7.53 -10.07 -13.87
N TYR A 116 6.93 -9.57 -14.95
CA TYR A 116 6.79 -10.33 -16.19
C TYR A 116 8.15 -10.81 -16.74
N LYS A 117 9.15 -9.93 -16.81
CA LYS A 117 10.50 -10.30 -17.26
C LYS A 117 11.20 -11.26 -16.31
N ARG A 118 10.99 -11.10 -15.01
CA ARG A 118 11.50 -12.00 -13.97
C ARG A 118 10.95 -13.41 -14.19
N LEU A 119 9.65 -13.54 -14.41
CA LEU A 119 9.00 -14.82 -14.66
C LEU A 119 9.53 -15.50 -15.94
N GLN A 120 9.67 -14.76 -17.03
CA GLN A 120 10.24 -15.29 -18.27
C GLN A 120 11.65 -15.84 -18.04
N ASN A 121 12.49 -15.08 -17.35
CA ASN A 121 13.86 -15.49 -17.02
C ASN A 121 13.89 -16.78 -16.19
N ILE A 122 12.99 -16.90 -15.19
CA ILE A 122 12.90 -18.09 -14.35
C ILE A 122 12.54 -19.31 -15.19
N LYS A 123 11.56 -19.18 -16.10
CA LYS A 123 11.15 -20.26 -17.00
C LYS A 123 12.30 -20.73 -17.90
N GLU A 124 12.96 -19.79 -18.59
CA GLU A 124 14.12 -20.08 -19.45
C GLU A 124 15.25 -20.77 -18.68
N MET A 125 15.55 -20.33 -17.45
CA MET A 125 16.57 -20.94 -16.62
C MET A 125 16.16 -22.32 -16.11
N SER A 126 14.88 -22.52 -15.76
CA SER A 126 14.38 -23.80 -15.27
C SER A 126 14.37 -24.91 -16.33
N GLU A 127 14.21 -24.55 -17.60
CA GLU A 127 14.29 -25.51 -18.71
C GLU A 127 15.74 -26.00 -18.93
N ASN A 128 16.73 -25.15 -18.66
CA ASN A 128 18.14 -25.42 -18.94
C ASN A 128 18.95 -25.83 -17.70
N SER A 129 18.42 -25.64 -16.49
CA SER A 129 19.14 -25.87 -15.23
C SER A 129 18.21 -26.07 -14.04
N SER A 130 18.64 -26.84 -13.03
CA SER A 130 17.89 -27.06 -11.78
C SER A 130 17.90 -25.86 -10.83
N SER A 131 18.29 -24.67 -11.31
CA SER A 131 18.40 -23.46 -10.49
C SER A 131 18.05 -22.21 -11.28
N ALA A 132 17.21 -21.36 -10.70
CA ALA A 132 16.80 -20.09 -11.30
C ALA A 132 17.19 -18.91 -10.42
N SER A 133 17.64 -17.84 -11.06
CA SER A 133 18.01 -16.61 -10.39
C SER A 133 16.82 -15.65 -10.36
N VAL A 134 16.46 -15.18 -9.16
CA VAL A 134 15.22 -14.44 -8.87
C VAL A 134 15.56 -13.05 -8.36
N PRO A 135 15.45 -12.00 -9.19
CA PRO A 135 15.62 -10.63 -8.71
C PRO A 135 14.50 -10.23 -7.74
N ILE A 136 14.89 -9.54 -6.67
CA ILE A 136 13.98 -8.77 -5.82
C ILE A 136 13.39 -7.64 -6.68
N LEU A 137 12.07 -7.46 -6.63
CA LEU A 137 11.41 -6.42 -7.44
C LEU A 137 11.82 -5.01 -7.00
N PRO A 138 11.96 -4.06 -7.94
CA PRO A 138 12.05 -2.65 -7.56
C PRO A 138 10.78 -2.22 -6.85
N TYR A 139 10.87 -1.27 -5.91
CA TYR A 139 9.74 -0.82 -5.10
C TYR A 139 9.01 -1.96 -4.35
N ASN A 140 9.75 -2.97 -3.88
CA ASN A 140 9.21 -4.13 -3.15
C ASN A 140 8.32 -3.74 -1.96
N ASP A 141 8.60 -2.62 -1.29
CA ASP A 141 7.80 -2.10 -0.16
C ASP A 141 6.33 -1.79 -0.54
N TYR A 142 6.03 -1.59 -1.84
CA TYR A 142 4.68 -1.31 -2.33
C TYR A 142 3.84 -2.58 -2.52
N VAL A 143 4.46 -3.76 -2.56
CA VAL A 143 3.77 -5.03 -2.82
C VAL A 143 4.01 -5.99 -1.66
N TRP A 144 2.92 -6.38 -1.00
CA TRP A 144 3.00 -7.34 0.09
C TRP A 144 3.50 -8.69 -0.42
N MET A 145 4.60 -9.21 0.17
CA MET A 145 5.22 -10.48 -0.19
C MET A 145 5.63 -10.59 -1.68
N SER A 146 6.26 -9.54 -2.22
CA SER A 146 6.65 -9.43 -3.64
C SER A 146 7.74 -10.42 -4.11
N THR A 147 8.54 -10.93 -3.17
CA THR A 147 9.65 -11.83 -3.44
C THR A 147 9.27 -13.23 -2.96
N PRO A 148 9.42 -14.28 -3.79
CA PRO A 148 9.01 -15.63 -3.44
C PRO A 148 10.04 -16.30 -2.54
N ILE A 149 10.29 -15.72 -1.36
CA ILE A 149 11.25 -16.23 -0.36
C ILE A 149 10.75 -17.54 0.25
N PRO A 150 11.63 -18.40 0.79
CA PRO A 150 11.20 -19.67 1.40
C PRO A 150 10.35 -19.49 2.67
N ASP A 151 10.39 -18.29 3.26
CA ASP A 151 9.58 -17.95 4.42
C ASP A 151 8.08 -18.03 4.10
N PHE A 152 7.29 -18.55 5.04
CA PHE A 152 5.87 -18.87 4.84
C PHE A 152 5.54 -19.75 3.62
N SER A 153 6.53 -20.51 3.10
CA SER A 153 6.41 -21.35 1.90
C SER A 153 5.99 -20.57 0.65
N LEU A 154 6.39 -19.29 0.54
CA LEU A 154 6.04 -18.48 -0.62
C LEU A 154 6.72 -18.94 -1.91
N ASP A 155 7.93 -19.48 -1.82
CA ASP A 155 8.63 -20.08 -2.95
C ASP A 155 7.85 -21.25 -3.56
N VAL A 156 7.35 -22.16 -2.72
CA VAL A 156 6.51 -23.30 -3.13
C VAL A 156 5.21 -22.79 -3.76
N ARG A 157 4.54 -21.83 -3.11
CA ARG A 157 3.30 -21.24 -3.63
C ARG A 157 3.51 -20.52 -4.96
N TYR A 158 4.63 -19.83 -5.12
CA TYR A 158 4.99 -19.13 -6.35
C TYR A 158 5.23 -20.12 -7.48
N LYS A 159 5.99 -21.19 -7.24
CA LYS A 159 6.22 -22.26 -8.22
C LYS A 159 4.90 -22.90 -8.65
N LEU A 160 4.05 -23.26 -7.69
CA LEU A 160 2.74 -23.84 -7.96
C LEU A 160 1.84 -22.89 -8.75
N PHE A 161 1.81 -21.60 -8.40
CA PHE A 161 0.99 -20.60 -9.10
C PHE A 161 1.40 -20.39 -10.55
N TYR A 162 2.71 -20.41 -10.84
CA TYR A 162 3.25 -20.22 -12.19
C TYR A 162 3.53 -21.53 -12.94
N ASN A 163 3.16 -22.67 -12.37
CA ASN A 163 3.41 -24.01 -12.89
C ASN A 163 4.90 -24.25 -13.24
N LEU A 164 5.77 -23.89 -12.30
CA LEU A 164 7.21 -24.14 -12.34
C LEU A 164 7.53 -25.46 -11.65
N ASP A 165 8.64 -26.09 -12.04
CA ASP A 165 9.14 -27.30 -11.40
C ASP A 165 9.49 -27.05 -9.91
N GLU A 166 9.00 -27.94 -9.05
CA GLU A 166 9.17 -27.86 -7.59
C GLU A 166 10.64 -27.98 -7.19
N ASP A 167 11.43 -28.74 -7.96
CA ASP A 167 12.84 -29.03 -7.66
C ASP A 167 13.80 -27.87 -8.01
N VAL A 168 13.32 -26.86 -8.75
CA VAL A 168 14.14 -25.71 -9.15
C VAL A 168 14.52 -24.87 -7.93
N LYS A 169 15.82 -24.71 -7.68
CA LYS A 169 16.32 -23.89 -6.57
C LYS A 169 16.33 -22.40 -6.93
N PHE A 170 15.73 -21.57 -6.09
CA PHE A 170 15.73 -20.11 -6.27
C PHE A 170 16.92 -19.45 -5.57
N TYR A 171 17.66 -18.65 -6.31
CA TYR A 171 18.72 -17.79 -5.78
C TYR A 171 18.32 -16.32 -5.90
N TYR A 172 18.15 -15.65 -4.77
CA TYR A 172 17.69 -14.26 -4.72
C TYR A 172 18.87 -13.30 -4.91
N MET A 173 18.68 -12.29 -5.76
CA MET A 173 19.65 -11.21 -5.94
C MET A 173 18.98 -9.84 -5.97
N THR A 174 19.76 -8.78 -5.81
CA THR A 174 19.21 -7.42 -5.93
C THR A 174 18.85 -7.10 -7.38
N PHE A 175 17.92 -6.16 -7.57
CA PHE A 175 17.50 -5.75 -8.90
C PHE A 175 18.65 -5.13 -9.72
N ASP A 176 19.57 -4.42 -9.06
CA ASP A 176 20.68 -3.77 -9.74
C ASP A 176 21.74 -4.77 -10.19
N ASP A 177 22.04 -5.80 -9.38
CA ASP A 177 22.91 -6.90 -9.79
C ASP A 177 22.34 -7.61 -11.03
N TRP A 178 21.04 -7.91 -11.03
CA TRP A 178 20.36 -8.56 -12.14
C TRP A 178 20.43 -7.76 -13.46
N LYS A 179 20.36 -6.42 -13.39
CA LYS A 179 20.56 -5.57 -14.57
C LYS A 179 21.97 -5.68 -15.15
N THR A 180 22.98 -5.86 -14.30
CA THR A 180 24.37 -5.98 -14.75
C THR A 180 24.65 -7.34 -15.38
N THR A 181 24.01 -8.41 -14.91
CA THR A 181 24.16 -9.77 -15.47
C THR A 181 23.49 -9.92 -16.85
N LYS A 182 22.55 -9.03 -17.21
CA LYS A 182 21.85 -9.03 -18.51
C LYS A 182 22.41 -8.01 -19.52
N LYS A 183 23.47 -7.28 -19.19
CA LYS A 183 24.23 -6.45 -20.14
C LYS A 183 25.34 -7.26 -20.78
#